data_AF-A0AAW2UJA6-F1
#
_entry.id   AF-A0AAW2UJA6-F1
#
_cell.length_a   1.000
_cell.length_b   1.000
_cell.length_c   1.000
_cell.angle_alpha   90.00
_cell.angle_beta   90.00
_cell.angle_gamma   90.00
#
_symmetry.space_group_name_H-M   'P 1'
#
loop_
_entity.id
_entity.type
_entity.pdbx_description
1 polymer ?
#
loop_
_entity_poly.entity_id
_entity_poly.type
_entity_poly.pdbx_seq_one_letter_code
_entity_poly.pdbx_strand_id
1 'polypeptide(L)'
;MEALGLQFSSINGLSVAQRLRGGNYLSGSALMPIATAPSFFTLKFHNNCRSGIRMQVVEEEYEVKQMKDMAAARKRWEALVRDGKVKVLTPREAGYAIQLSNKTLLDVRPSSERQKAWVKGSTWVPIFDVDDRLDPGTISRKVTDFMMGGWWSGVPTLSYDKRFLSKVEEKFPKDTDLIVACQKGLRSLAACELLYNAGYENLFWIQGGLEAAEEEDLERDGPQPFKLAGIGGLSEFLGWTDQQRAAAAKEGWGYRLVFSARMVGLFLAADALFLGAQEVGRYLQDLRSH
;
A
#
# COMPACT_ATOMS: atom_id res chain seq x y z
N MET A 1 -23.68 21.35 -40.12
CA MET A 1 -22.44 21.70 -40.85
C MET A 1 -21.82 22.79 -39.99
N GLU A 2 -20.79 22.63 -39.17
CA GLU A 2 -19.54 21.84 -39.13
C GLU A 2 -19.35 21.40 -37.64
N ALA A 3 -18.88 20.23 -37.20
CA ALA A 3 -17.79 19.32 -37.56
C ALA A 3 -16.36 19.86 -37.27
N LEU A 4 -15.77 19.29 -36.20
CA LEU A 4 -14.32 19.06 -35.95
C LEU A 4 -13.49 20.26 -35.44
N GLY A 5 -12.62 20.13 -34.44
CA GLY A 5 -12.22 18.97 -33.64
C GLY A 5 -11.36 19.44 -32.46
N LEU A 6 -11.58 18.84 -31.29
CA LEU A 6 -10.71 19.00 -30.13
C LEU A 6 -9.73 17.83 -30.08
N GLN A 7 -8.46 18.15 -30.24
CA GLN A 7 -7.34 17.24 -30.09
C GLN A 7 -7.35 16.65 -28.67
N PHE A 8 -7.50 15.33 -28.60
CA PHE A 8 -7.19 14.56 -27.41
C PHE A 8 -5.68 14.60 -27.17
N SER A 9 -5.24 15.25 -26.09
CA SER A 9 -3.88 15.13 -25.58
C SER A 9 -3.65 13.71 -25.08
N SER A 10 -2.73 13.01 -25.76
CA SER A 10 -2.34 11.63 -25.48
C SER A 10 -1.71 11.50 -24.09
N ILE A 11 -2.26 10.60 -23.26
CA ILE A 11 -1.69 10.18 -21.98
C ILE A 11 -0.54 9.21 -22.30
N ASN A 12 0.66 9.73 -22.52
CA ASN A 12 1.89 8.94 -22.61
C ASN A 12 2.99 9.64 -21.83
N GLY A 13 3.33 9.08 -20.66
CA GLY A 13 4.32 9.68 -19.77
C GLY A 13 4.89 8.71 -18.75
N LEU A 14 5.16 7.46 -19.14
CA LEU A 14 6.04 6.55 -18.42
C LEU A 14 6.93 5.87 -19.46
N SER A 15 8.08 6.48 -19.77
CA SER A 15 9.09 5.89 -20.62
C SER A 15 9.75 4.72 -19.88
N VAL A 16 9.25 3.52 -20.14
CA VAL A 16 9.97 2.29 -19.85
C VAL A 16 11.08 2.18 -20.90
N ALA A 17 12.31 2.48 -20.49
CA ALA A 17 13.49 2.28 -21.33
C ALA A 17 13.66 0.78 -21.62
N GLN A 18 13.27 0.36 -22.82
CA GLN A 18 13.60 -0.96 -23.36
C GLN A 18 14.93 -0.88 -24.13
N ARG A 19 15.87 -1.70 -23.65
CA ARG A 19 16.76 -2.59 -24.43
C ARG A 19 17.80 -1.91 -25.34
N LEU A 20 19.08 -2.17 -25.03
CA LEU A 20 20.06 -2.58 -26.04
C LEU A 20 20.92 -3.73 -25.53
N ARG A 21 20.98 -4.78 -26.36
CA ARG A 21 21.76 -6.01 -26.25
C ARG A 21 22.68 -6.02 -27.47
N GLY A 22 23.97 -6.32 -27.27
CA GLY A 22 24.88 -6.77 -28.32
C GLY A 22 26.07 -5.84 -28.61
N GLY A 23 27.29 -6.39 -28.51
CA GLY A 23 28.50 -5.74 -28.98
C GLY A 23 29.79 -6.26 -28.33
N ASN A 24 30.31 -7.37 -28.84
CA ASN A 24 31.57 -8.05 -28.50
C ASN A 24 32.80 -7.13 -28.53
N TYR A 25 33.78 -7.35 -27.65
CA TYR A 25 35.23 -7.30 -27.98
C TYR A 25 36.06 -8.19 -27.02
N LEU A 26 36.77 -9.14 -27.65
CA LEU A 26 38.11 -9.73 -27.38
C LEU A 26 38.98 -8.99 -26.34
N SER A 27 40.01 -9.51 -25.67
CA SER A 27 40.78 -10.76 -25.60
C SER A 27 41.76 -10.54 -24.42
N GLY A 28 42.12 -11.57 -23.65
CA GLY A 28 43.02 -11.37 -22.51
C GLY A 28 43.34 -12.65 -21.73
N SER A 29 44.20 -13.46 -22.32
CA SER A 29 44.76 -14.71 -21.83
C SER A 29 45.44 -14.61 -20.46
N ALA A 30 45.16 -15.57 -19.55
CA ALA A 30 46.16 -16.16 -18.66
C ALA A 30 45.66 -17.51 -18.11
N LEU A 31 46.25 -18.57 -18.65
CA LEU A 31 46.24 -19.95 -18.13
C LEU A 31 47.14 -20.04 -16.89
N MET A 32 46.78 -20.84 -15.88
CA MET A 32 47.67 -21.76 -15.15
C MET A 32 46.86 -22.70 -14.22
N PRO A 33 47.38 -23.87 -13.82
CA PRO A 33 46.65 -25.14 -13.98
C PRO A 33 46.20 -25.84 -12.69
N ILE A 34 45.17 -26.67 -12.87
CA ILE A 34 44.95 -28.05 -12.38
C ILE A 34 45.55 -28.41 -11.01
N ALA A 35 44.67 -28.60 -10.02
CA ALA A 35 44.88 -29.53 -8.92
C ALA A 35 43.60 -30.35 -8.69
N THR A 36 43.84 -31.66 -8.57
CA THR A 36 42.93 -32.81 -8.51
C THR A 36 41.94 -32.82 -7.34
N ALA A 37 40.73 -33.31 -7.61
CA ALA A 37 39.72 -33.62 -6.60
C ALA A 37 40.07 -34.90 -5.82
N PRO A 38 39.74 -34.98 -4.52
CA PRO A 38 39.50 -36.26 -3.86
C PRO A 38 38.00 -36.58 -3.86
N SER A 39 37.76 -37.84 -4.13
CA SER A 39 36.49 -38.49 -4.34
C SER A 39 35.82 -38.89 -3.01
N PHE A 40 34.49 -39.01 -3.08
CA PHE A 40 33.62 -39.86 -2.23
C PHE A 40 33.45 -39.52 -0.75
N PHE A 41 32.39 -38.76 -0.44
CA PHE A 41 31.40 -39.16 0.56
C PHE A 41 30.01 -38.72 0.10
N THR A 42 29.35 -39.55 -0.72
CA THR A 42 27.94 -39.37 -1.04
C THR A 42 27.13 -39.89 0.15
N LEU A 43 26.88 -39.03 1.15
CA LEU A 43 25.83 -39.30 2.13
C LEU A 43 24.50 -39.20 1.40
N LYS A 44 23.91 -40.34 1.03
CA LYS A 44 22.52 -40.39 0.57
C LYS A 44 21.62 -40.05 1.76
N PHE A 45 21.37 -38.75 1.96
CA PHE A 45 20.19 -38.33 2.71
C PHE A 45 18.98 -38.73 1.88
N HIS A 46 18.28 -39.76 2.36
CA HIS A 46 16.98 -40.16 1.84
C HIS A 46 15.99 -39.06 2.22
N ASN A 47 15.94 -37.99 1.41
CA ASN A 47 14.92 -36.95 1.53
C ASN A 47 13.58 -37.52 1.09
N ASN A 48 12.90 -38.20 2.00
CA ASN A 48 11.47 -38.39 1.90
C ASN A 48 10.77 -37.08 2.31
N CYS A 49 10.94 -36.04 1.50
CA CYS A 49 10.27 -34.73 1.66
C CYS A 49 9.48 -34.38 0.40
N ARG A 50 8.59 -35.28 -0.02
CA ARG A 50 7.63 -35.03 -1.10
C ARG A 50 6.53 -34.02 -0.72
N SER A 51 6.41 -33.69 0.56
CA SER A 51 5.39 -32.77 1.08
C SER A 51 5.74 -31.29 0.85
N GLY A 52 7.02 -30.90 0.96
CA GLY A 52 7.45 -29.50 0.86
C GLY A 52 7.30 -28.90 -0.54
N ILE A 53 7.65 -29.68 -1.58
CA ILE A 53 7.54 -29.26 -2.99
C ILE A 53 6.06 -29.07 -3.39
N ARG A 54 5.17 -29.94 -2.90
CA ARG A 54 3.74 -29.85 -3.21
C ARG A 54 3.08 -28.66 -2.51
N MET A 55 3.54 -28.26 -1.33
CA MET A 55 3.06 -27.07 -0.62
C MET A 55 3.57 -25.77 -1.27
N GLN A 56 4.85 -25.70 -1.65
CA GLN A 56 5.41 -24.53 -2.34
C GLN A 56 4.72 -24.27 -3.69
N VAL A 57 4.49 -25.31 -4.48
CA VAL A 57 3.78 -25.16 -5.78
C VAL A 57 2.34 -24.70 -5.59
N VAL A 58 1.66 -25.13 -4.53
CA VAL A 58 0.26 -24.71 -4.24
C VAL A 58 0.19 -23.26 -3.76
N GLU A 59 1.16 -22.81 -2.96
CA GLU A 59 1.24 -21.43 -2.48
C GLU A 59 1.61 -20.46 -3.63
N GLU A 60 2.59 -20.82 -4.47
CA GLU A 60 2.93 -20.07 -5.68
C GLU A 60 1.75 -19.99 -6.66
N GLU A 61 1.00 -21.08 -6.85
CA GLU A 61 -0.19 -21.08 -7.71
C GLU A 61 -1.31 -20.18 -7.14
N TYR A 62 -1.47 -20.15 -5.81
CA TYR A 62 -2.41 -19.25 -5.14
C TYR A 62 -2.03 -17.78 -5.31
N GLU A 63 -0.75 -17.42 -5.13
CA GLU A 63 -0.26 -16.06 -5.33
C GLU A 63 -0.42 -15.61 -6.79
N VAL A 64 -0.06 -16.46 -7.75
CA VAL A 64 -0.24 -16.17 -9.18
C VAL A 64 -1.72 -16.01 -9.51
N LYS A 65 -2.59 -16.82 -8.93
CA LYS A 65 -4.05 -16.69 -9.09
C LYS A 65 -4.55 -15.37 -8.51
N GLN A 66 -4.11 -15.00 -7.31
CA GLN A 66 -4.43 -13.70 -6.71
C GLN A 66 -3.96 -12.54 -7.59
N MET A 67 -2.73 -12.57 -8.11
CA MET A 67 -2.22 -11.53 -9.00
C MET A 67 -3.08 -11.40 -10.27
N LYS A 68 -3.51 -12.52 -10.86
CA LYS A 68 -4.42 -12.53 -12.03
C LYS A 68 -5.79 -11.96 -11.67
N ASP A 69 -6.34 -12.33 -10.52
CA ASP A 69 -7.64 -11.85 -10.05
C ASP A 69 -7.62 -10.34 -9.77
N MET A 70 -6.53 -9.83 -9.17
CA MET A 70 -6.32 -8.39 -8.93
C MET A 70 -6.16 -7.63 -10.24
N ALA A 71 -5.43 -8.19 -11.21
CA ALA A 71 -5.30 -7.59 -12.55
C ALA A 71 -6.63 -7.58 -13.31
N ALA A 72 -7.42 -8.65 -13.19
CA ALA A 72 -8.75 -8.72 -13.76
C ALA A 72 -9.70 -7.70 -13.09
N ALA A 73 -9.66 -7.57 -11.76
CA ALA A 73 -10.44 -6.58 -11.02
C ALA A 73 -10.07 -5.15 -11.44
N ARG A 74 -8.77 -4.83 -11.54
CA ARG A 74 -8.32 -3.52 -12.03
C ARG A 74 -8.87 -3.21 -13.42
N LYS A 75 -8.79 -4.16 -14.36
CA LYS A 75 -9.36 -3.99 -15.71
C LYS A 75 -10.88 -3.76 -15.68
N ARG A 76 -11.61 -4.43 -14.78
CA ARG A 76 -13.06 -4.21 -14.59
C ARG A 76 -13.34 -2.80 -14.09
N TRP A 77 -12.60 -2.31 -13.10
CA TRP A 77 -12.77 -0.96 -12.57
C TRP A 77 -12.41 0.11 -13.61
N GLU A 78 -11.32 -0.08 -14.35
CA GLU A 78 -10.95 0.79 -15.47
C GLU A 78 -12.04 0.81 -16.54
N ALA A 79 -12.70 -0.32 -16.81
CA ALA A 79 -13.83 -0.38 -17.71
C ALA A 79 -15.04 0.40 -17.17
N LEU A 80 -15.38 0.31 -15.87
CA LEU A 80 -16.47 1.10 -15.27
C LEU A 80 -16.25 2.61 -15.41
N VAL A 81 -15.01 3.05 -15.22
CA VAL A 81 -14.60 4.45 -15.40
C VAL A 81 -14.66 4.84 -16.88
N ARG A 82 -14.13 4.00 -17.78
CA ARG A 82 -14.13 4.25 -19.22
C ARG A 82 -15.54 4.29 -19.82
N ASP A 83 -16.42 3.42 -19.33
CA ASP A 83 -17.82 3.33 -19.76
C ASP A 83 -18.69 4.48 -19.18
N GLY A 84 -18.10 5.36 -18.36
CA GLY A 84 -18.79 6.51 -17.77
C GLY A 84 -19.79 6.17 -16.66
N LYS A 85 -19.79 4.92 -16.18
CA LYS A 85 -20.65 4.46 -15.08
C LYS A 85 -20.19 5.05 -13.75
N VAL A 86 -18.89 5.22 -13.58
CA VAL A 86 -18.30 5.94 -12.45
C VAL A 86 -17.66 7.21 -13.00
N LYS A 87 -18.16 8.36 -12.54
CA LYS A 87 -17.67 9.68 -12.99
C LYS A 87 -16.36 10.00 -12.27
N VAL A 88 -15.32 10.34 -13.02
CA VAL A 88 -14.03 10.75 -12.45
C VAL A 88 -14.11 12.21 -12.02
N LEU A 89 -13.64 12.51 -10.80
CA LEU A 89 -13.44 13.87 -10.32
C LEU A 89 -11.99 14.05 -9.88
N THR A 90 -11.43 15.22 -10.15
CA THR A 90 -10.21 15.67 -9.48
C THR A 90 -10.52 16.05 -8.02
N PRO A 91 -9.54 16.01 -7.10
CA PRO A 91 -9.76 16.44 -5.72
C PRO A 91 -10.36 17.85 -5.60
N ARG A 92 -9.91 18.78 -6.45
CA ARG A 92 -10.42 20.14 -6.53
C ARG A 92 -11.88 20.22 -6.98
N GLU A 93 -12.25 19.48 -8.04
CA GLU A 93 -13.64 19.37 -8.49
C GLU A 93 -14.54 18.73 -7.43
N ALA A 94 -14.02 17.72 -6.72
CA ALA A 94 -14.74 17.10 -5.61
C ALA A 94 -15.00 18.12 -4.48
N GLY A 95 -14.04 18.97 -4.15
CA GLY A 95 -14.21 20.07 -3.19
C GLY A 95 -15.32 21.02 -3.59
N TYR A 96 -15.30 21.49 -4.84
CA TYR A 96 -16.38 22.34 -5.36
C TYR A 96 -17.74 21.62 -5.35
N ALA A 97 -17.78 20.33 -5.67
CA ALA A 97 -19.01 19.55 -5.68
C ALA A 97 -19.60 19.38 -4.26
N ILE A 98 -18.76 19.25 -3.24
CA ILE A 98 -19.19 19.18 -1.84
C ILE A 98 -19.73 20.54 -1.39
N GLN A 99 -19.01 21.63 -1.67
CA GLN A 99 -19.39 22.98 -1.22
C GLN A 99 -20.60 23.56 -1.96
N LEU A 100 -20.67 23.40 -3.28
CA LEU A 100 -21.69 24.05 -4.13
C LEU A 100 -22.93 23.17 -4.35
N SER A 101 -22.72 21.88 -4.62
CA SER A 101 -23.82 20.97 -4.95
C SER A 101 -24.26 20.09 -3.77
N ASN A 102 -23.70 20.30 -2.59
CA ASN A 102 -23.99 19.54 -1.36
C ASN A 102 -23.97 18.01 -1.59
N LYS A 103 -23.06 17.54 -2.47
CA LYS A 103 -22.91 16.12 -2.75
C LYS A 103 -22.26 15.44 -1.56
N THR A 104 -22.69 14.22 -1.27
CA THR A 104 -22.19 13.52 -0.09
C THR A 104 -20.87 12.83 -0.39
N LEU A 105 -19.89 13.04 0.50
CA LEU A 105 -18.61 12.35 0.45
C LEU A 105 -18.61 11.13 1.37
N LEU A 106 -18.39 9.95 0.79
CA LEU A 106 -18.24 8.66 1.45
C LEU A 106 -16.75 8.31 1.58
N ASP A 107 -16.25 8.32 2.80
CA ASP A 107 -14.88 7.89 3.12
C ASP A 107 -14.87 6.40 3.44
N VAL A 108 -14.20 5.62 2.58
CA VAL A 108 -14.10 4.16 2.70
C VAL A 108 -12.79 3.69 3.32
N ARG A 109 -11.98 4.59 3.87
CA ARG A 109 -10.71 4.25 4.52
C ARG A 109 -10.91 3.49 5.84
N PRO A 110 -9.94 2.67 6.24
CA PRO A 110 -9.94 2.03 7.55
C PRO A 110 -9.88 3.08 8.67
N SER A 111 -10.26 2.64 9.87
CA SER A 111 -10.28 3.46 11.09
C SER A 111 -8.94 4.16 11.38
N SER A 112 -7.81 3.48 11.18
CA SER A 112 -6.47 4.01 11.41
C SER A 112 -6.11 5.23 10.54
N GLU A 113 -6.50 5.23 9.27
CA GLU A 113 -6.28 6.35 8.35
C GLU A 113 -7.28 7.49 8.63
N ARG A 114 -8.53 7.13 8.96
CA ARG A 114 -9.59 8.09 9.27
C ARG A 114 -9.25 8.96 10.48
N GLN A 115 -8.67 8.37 11.54
CA GLN A 115 -8.33 9.11 12.77
C GLN A 115 -7.25 10.18 12.55
N LYS A 116 -6.40 10.03 11.53
CA LYS A 116 -5.32 10.97 11.24
C LYS A 116 -5.80 12.23 10.53
N ALA A 117 -6.69 12.08 9.56
CA ALA A 117 -7.25 13.18 8.78
C ALA A 117 -8.54 12.74 8.10
N TRP A 118 -9.54 13.62 8.02
CA TRP A 118 -10.76 13.41 7.25
C TRP A 118 -11.30 14.68 6.63
N VAL A 119 -12.15 14.52 5.63
CA VAL A 119 -12.83 15.67 5.00
C VAL A 119 -14.03 16.05 5.85
N LYS A 120 -14.20 17.33 6.14
CA LYS A 120 -15.31 17.85 6.93
C LYS A 120 -16.66 17.52 6.26
N GLY A 121 -17.63 17.09 7.05
CA GLY A 121 -18.94 16.66 6.54
C GLY A 121 -18.96 15.31 5.79
N SER A 122 -17.83 14.61 5.69
CA SER A 122 -17.79 13.28 5.07
C SER A 122 -18.33 12.20 6.01
N THR A 123 -19.09 11.27 5.42
CA THR A 123 -19.59 10.09 6.13
C THR A 123 -18.59 8.96 6.03
N TRP A 124 -18.25 8.38 7.18
CA TRP A 124 -17.31 7.27 7.25
C TRP A 124 -18.06 5.93 7.22
N VAL A 125 -17.70 5.08 6.25
CA VAL A 125 -18.09 3.67 6.17
C VAL A 125 -16.92 2.88 5.57
N PRO A 126 -16.12 2.17 6.39
CA PRO A 126 -14.93 1.48 5.90
C PRO A 126 -15.31 0.27 5.03
N ILE A 127 -14.66 0.12 3.88
CA ILE A 127 -14.75 -1.12 3.07
C ILE A 127 -13.82 -2.20 3.62
N PHE A 128 -12.67 -1.78 4.13
CA PHE A 128 -11.75 -2.63 4.87
C PHE A 128 -11.51 -2.03 6.25
N ASP A 129 -11.50 -2.88 7.27
CA ASP A 129 -11.14 -2.47 8.63
C ASP A 129 -10.02 -3.36 9.17
N VAL A 130 -9.44 -2.93 10.28
CA VAL A 130 -8.35 -3.65 10.95
C VAL A 130 -8.86 -5.02 11.40
N ASP A 131 -8.16 -6.07 10.98
CA ASP A 131 -8.45 -7.41 11.48
C ASP A 131 -7.97 -7.54 12.94
N ASP A 132 -8.89 -7.44 13.90
CA ASP A 132 -8.58 -7.76 15.30
C ASP A 132 -8.75 -9.26 15.62
N ARG A 133 -9.21 -10.05 14.65
CA ARG A 133 -9.43 -11.48 14.83
C ARG A 133 -8.10 -12.22 14.94
N LEU A 134 -8.00 -13.08 15.95
CA LEU A 134 -6.86 -13.96 16.22
C LEU A 134 -7.18 -15.40 15.79
N ASP A 135 -7.56 -15.57 14.52
CA ASP A 135 -7.79 -16.90 13.94
C ASP A 135 -6.44 -17.51 13.51
N PRO A 136 -6.15 -18.81 13.73
CA PRO A 136 -4.85 -19.40 13.45
C PRO A 136 -4.35 -19.18 12.01
N GLY A 137 -5.26 -19.14 11.03
CA GLY A 137 -4.93 -18.85 9.62
C GLY A 137 -4.66 -17.37 9.32
N THR A 138 -5.21 -16.45 10.11
CA THR A 138 -4.97 -15.01 9.97
C THR A 138 -3.69 -14.58 10.69
N ILE A 139 -3.29 -15.30 11.74
CA ILE A 139 -2.04 -15.03 12.48
C ILE A 139 -0.82 -15.26 11.58
N SER A 140 -0.76 -16.37 10.84
CA SER A 140 0.35 -16.63 9.92
C SER A 140 0.46 -15.53 8.88
N ARG A 141 -0.67 -15.11 8.29
CA ARG A 141 -0.71 -14.00 7.33
C ARG A 141 -0.27 -12.67 7.93
N LYS A 142 -0.74 -12.32 9.14
CA LYS A 142 -0.28 -11.12 9.87
C LYS A 142 1.23 -11.13 10.11
N VAL A 143 1.80 -12.29 10.47
CA VAL A 143 3.24 -12.43 10.68
C VAL A 143 4.00 -12.29 9.36
N THR A 144 3.54 -12.94 8.29
CA THR A 144 4.13 -12.80 6.95
C THR A 144 4.06 -11.37 6.45
N ASP A 145 2.89 -10.72 6.55
CA ASP A 145 2.69 -9.32 6.16
C ASP A 145 3.61 -8.39 6.94
N PHE A 146 3.76 -8.61 8.25
CA PHE A 146 4.68 -7.86 9.10
C PHE A 146 6.13 -8.04 8.65
N MET A 147 6.58 -9.28 8.43
CA MET A 147 7.94 -9.62 7.99
C MET A 147 8.26 -9.09 6.59
N MET A 148 7.30 -9.14 5.66
CA MET A 148 7.44 -8.66 4.28
C MET A 148 7.45 -7.13 4.15
N GLY A 149 7.36 -6.40 5.27
CA GLY A 149 7.49 -4.94 5.30
C GLY A 149 6.32 -4.20 5.94
N GLY A 150 5.36 -4.90 6.54
CA GLY A 150 4.29 -4.29 7.33
C GLY A 150 4.83 -3.52 8.53
N TRP A 151 5.90 -3.98 9.17
CA TRP A 151 6.58 -3.25 10.25
C TRP A 151 7.19 -1.91 9.80
N TRP A 152 7.68 -1.86 8.55
CA TRP A 152 8.27 -0.67 7.95
C TRP A 152 7.20 0.32 7.49
N SER A 153 6.23 -0.16 6.72
CA SER A 153 5.16 0.65 6.13
C SER A 153 4.03 0.98 7.11
N GLY A 154 3.90 0.23 8.21
CA GLY A 154 2.86 0.35 9.22
C GLY A 154 1.45 0.11 8.70
N VAL A 155 1.30 -0.48 7.52
CA VAL A 155 -0.01 -0.81 6.95
C VAL A 155 -0.58 -1.97 7.77
N PRO A 156 -1.71 -1.78 8.48
CA PRO A 156 -2.31 -2.87 9.24
C PRO A 156 -2.82 -3.96 8.30
N THR A 157 -2.90 -5.20 8.77
CA THR A 157 -3.61 -6.25 8.05
C THR A 157 -5.10 -5.88 8.02
N LEU A 158 -5.61 -5.69 6.80
CA LEU A 158 -6.96 -5.24 6.54
C LEU A 158 -7.84 -6.39 6.06
N SER A 159 -9.08 -6.42 6.53
CA SER A 159 -10.10 -7.37 6.07
C SER A 159 -11.36 -6.68 5.63
N TYR A 160 -12.02 -7.34 4.69
CA TYR A 160 -13.21 -6.85 4.03
C TYR A 160 -14.42 -6.90 4.97
N ASP A 161 -15.09 -5.76 5.15
CA ASP A 161 -16.33 -5.70 5.91
C ASP A 161 -17.51 -6.14 5.04
N LYS A 162 -18.05 -7.33 5.32
CA LYS A 162 -19.24 -7.86 4.64
C LYS A 162 -20.49 -6.99 4.86
N ARG A 163 -20.51 -6.15 5.90
CA ARG A 163 -21.63 -5.26 6.22
C ARG A 163 -21.50 -3.89 5.56
N PHE A 164 -20.48 -3.66 4.74
CA PHE A 164 -20.24 -2.40 4.06
C PHE A 164 -21.50 -1.91 3.31
N LEU A 165 -22.06 -2.73 2.42
CA LEU A 165 -23.24 -2.36 1.63
C LEU A 165 -24.44 -2.03 2.51
N SER A 166 -24.75 -2.86 3.51
CA SER A 166 -25.86 -2.61 4.44
C SER A 166 -25.73 -1.28 5.18
N LYS A 167 -24.51 -0.92 5.62
CA LYS A 167 -24.24 0.36 6.29
C LYS A 167 -24.39 1.56 5.35
N VAL A 168 -24.11 1.40 4.05
CA VAL A 168 -24.29 2.46 3.06
C VAL A 168 -25.77 2.62 2.72
N GLU A 169 -26.48 1.51 2.50
CA GLU A 169 -27.91 1.49 2.19
C GLU A 169 -28.78 2.08 3.31
N GLU A 170 -28.39 1.87 4.57
CA GLU A 170 -29.08 2.47 5.73
C GLU A 170 -28.94 4.01 5.75
N LYS A 171 -27.79 4.54 5.29
CA LYS A 171 -27.48 5.97 5.36
C LYS A 171 -27.89 6.74 4.11
N PHE A 172 -27.87 6.10 2.94
CA PHE A 172 -28.01 6.77 1.65
C PHE A 172 -28.98 6.04 0.74
N PRO A 173 -30.01 6.72 0.21
CA PRO A 173 -30.84 6.17 -0.85
C PRO A 173 -30.03 6.03 -2.14
N LYS A 174 -30.49 5.14 -3.03
CA LYS A 174 -29.75 4.74 -4.24
C LYS A 174 -29.57 5.83 -5.29
N ASP A 175 -30.44 6.85 -5.25
CA ASP A 175 -30.43 8.00 -6.16
C ASP A 175 -29.45 9.11 -5.72
N THR A 176 -28.88 9.02 -4.51
CA THR A 176 -27.97 10.05 -4.00
C THR A 176 -26.67 10.12 -4.81
N ASP A 177 -26.23 11.35 -5.08
CA ASP A 177 -24.89 11.64 -5.57
C ASP A 177 -23.83 11.32 -4.52
N LEU A 178 -23.11 10.22 -4.71
CA LEU A 178 -22.08 9.75 -3.79
C LEU A 178 -20.68 9.91 -4.39
N ILE A 179 -19.87 10.76 -3.76
CA ILE A 179 -18.44 10.86 -4.03
C ILE A 179 -17.73 9.87 -3.11
N VAL A 180 -17.00 8.91 -3.68
CA VAL A 180 -16.31 7.87 -2.91
C VAL A 180 -14.82 8.13 -2.89
N ALA A 181 -14.26 8.25 -1.68
CA ALA A 181 -12.86 8.59 -1.48
C ALA A 181 -12.13 7.54 -0.65
N CYS A 182 -10.87 7.29 -1.02
CA CYS A 182 -9.91 6.59 -0.18
C CYS A 182 -8.54 7.25 -0.28
N GLN A 183 -7.49 6.67 0.31
CA GLN A 183 -6.16 7.29 0.30
C GLN A 183 -5.62 7.48 -1.12
N LYS A 184 -5.49 6.39 -1.90
CA LYS A 184 -4.86 6.38 -3.24
C LYS A 184 -5.84 6.21 -4.42
N GLY A 185 -7.13 6.03 -4.13
CA GLY A 185 -8.19 5.81 -5.13
C GLY A 185 -8.54 4.34 -5.46
N LEU A 186 -7.69 3.35 -5.15
CA LEU A 186 -7.97 1.95 -5.52
C LEU A 186 -9.11 1.32 -4.71
N ARG A 187 -9.12 1.54 -3.39
CA ARG A 187 -10.18 1.01 -2.52
C ARG A 187 -11.54 1.65 -2.80
N SER A 188 -11.55 2.92 -3.22
CA SER A 188 -12.80 3.59 -3.59
C SER A 188 -13.33 3.10 -4.93
N LEU A 189 -12.48 2.73 -5.90
CA LEU A 189 -12.95 2.05 -7.12
C LEU A 189 -13.60 0.70 -6.83
N ALA A 190 -12.99 -0.10 -5.95
CA ALA A 190 -13.58 -1.36 -5.50
C ALA A 190 -14.95 -1.13 -4.82
N ALA A 191 -15.06 -0.10 -3.99
CA ALA A 191 -16.33 0.30 -3.37
C ALA A 191 -17.36 0.75 -4.42
N CYS A 192 -16.95 1.54 -5.43
CA CYS A 192 -17.84 1.97 -6.51
C CYS A 192 -18.39 0.78 -7.31
N GLU A 193 -17.60 -0.27 -7.58
CA GLU A 193 -18.11 -1.49 -8.23
C GLU A 193 -19.21 -2.15 -7.38
N LEU A 194 -18.99 -2.26 -6.06
CA LEU A 194 -19.97 -2.84 -5.15
C LEU A 194 -21.26 -2.02 -5.08
N LEU A 195 -21.15 -0.69 -5.01
CA LEU A 195 -22.30 0.22 -5.00
C LEU A 195 -23.04 0.21 -6.33
N TYR A 196 -22.31 0.19 -7.45
CA TYR A 196 -22.92 0.09 -8.78
C TYR A 196 -23.74 -1.20 -8.91
N ASN A 197 -23.18 -2.33 -8.46
CA ASN A 197 -23.89 -3.61 -8.45
C ASN A 197 -25.10 -3.63 -7.50
N ALA A 198 -25.10 -2.80 -6.45
CA ALA A 198 -26.25 -2.62 -5.54
C ALA A 198 -27.35 -1.68 -6.11
N GLY A 199 -27.08 -1.03 -7.25
CA GLY A 199 -28.03 -0.17 -7.96
C GLY A 199 -27.88 1.33 -7.68
N TYR A 200 -26.71 1.78 -7.21
CA TYR A 200 -26.42 3.22 -7.12
C TYR A 200 -26.04 3.76 -8.51
N GLU A 201 -26.72 4.81 -8.95
CA GLU A 201 -26.57 5.37 -10.30
C GLU A 201 -25.55 6.53 -10.34
N ASN A 202 -25.51 7.35 -9.29
CA ASN A 202 -24.73 8.58 -9.24
C ASN A 202 -23.45 8.40 -8.42
N LEU A 203 -22.48 7.69 -9.00
CA LEU A 203 -21.19 7.41 -8.35
C LEU A 203 -20.07 8.27 -8.94
N PHE A 204 -19.33 8.93 -8.05
CA PHE A 204 -18.17 9.75 -8.38
C PHE A 204 -16.94 9.22 -7.67
N TRP A 205 -15.83 9.09 -8.39
CA TRP A 205 -14.56 8.61 -7.87
C TRP A 205 -13.51 9.71 -7.92
N ILE A 206 -12.81 9.94 -6.80
CA ILE A 206 -11.71 10.91 -6.73
C ILE A 206 -10.44 10.28 -7.30
N GLN A 207 -9.95 10.84 -8.40
CA GLN A 207 -8.70 10.42 -9.04
C GLN A 207 -7.52 10.64 -8.09
N GLY A 208 -6.72 9.59 -7.89
CA GLY A 208 -5.57 9.62 -6.97
C GLY A 208 -5.95 9.61 -5.48
N GLY A 209 -7.24 9.64 -5.15
CA GLY A 209 -7.74 9.66 -3.77
C GLY A 209 -7.41 10.96 -3.03
N LEU A 210 -7.50 10.91 -1.70
CA LEU A 210 -7.21 12.05 -0.81
C LEU A 210 -5.72 12.40 -0.78
N GLU A 211 -4.84 11.48 -1.17
CA GLU A 211 -3.41 11.73 -1.29
C GLU A 211 -3.07 12.74 -2.39
N ALA A 212 -3.88 12.82 -3.44
CA ALA A 212 -3.72 13.78 -4.51
C ALA A 212 -4.30 15.18 -4.17
N ALA A 213 -5.07 15.31 -3.10
CA ALA A 213 -5.67 16.57 -2.70
C ALA A 213 -4.62 17.51 -2.08
N GLU A 214 -4.63 18.78 -2.48
CA GLU A 214 -3.96 19.83 -1.72
C GLU A 214 -4.82 20.24 -0.51
N GLU A 215 -4.20 20.93 0.46
CA GLU A 215 -4.89 21.36 1.69
C GLU A 215 -6.03 22.35 1.44
N GLU A 216 -5.99 23.04 0.30
CA GLU A 216 -6.99 24.04 -0.12
C GLU A 216 -8.15 23.42 -0.89
N ASP A 217 -7.98 22.22 -1.46
CA ASP A 217 -8.99 21.58 -2.31
C ASP A 217 -10.14 21.00 -1.50
N LEU A 218 -9.87 20.53 -0.28
CA LEU A 218 -10.83 19.87 0.59
C LEU A 218 -10.68 20.37 2.02
N GLU A 219 -11.80 20.77 2.64
CA GLU A 219 -11.82 21.15 4.06
C GLU A 219 -11.43 19.95 4.94
N ARG A 220 -10.26 20.05 5.58
CA ARG A 220 -9.69 19.01 6.43
C ARG A 220 -10.05 19.22 7.89
N ASP A 221 -10.48 18.13 8.51
CA ASP A 221 -10.51 17.94 9.95
C ASP A 221 -9.46 16.88 10.35
N GLY A 222 -8.81 17.08 11.50
CA GLY A 222 -7.84 16.13 12.06
C GLY A 222 -6.40 16.67 12.13
N PRO A 223 -5.53 15.98 12.89
CA PRO A 223 -4.19 16.47 13.21
C PRO A 223 -3.22 16.48 12.01
N GLN A 224 -3.29 15.51 11.11
CA GLN A 224 -2.30 15.32 10.03
C GLN A 224 -2.84 15.71 8.65
N PRO A 225 -2.00 16.13 7.69
CA PRO A 225 -2.45 16.42 6.32
C PRO A 225 -2.86 15.13 5.59
N PHE A 226 -3.75 15.24 4.60
CA PHE A 226 -4.27 14.08 3.85
C PHE A 226 -3.19 13.21 3.23
N LYS A 227 -2.11 13.82 2.73
CA LYS A 227 -0.96 13.14 2.12
C LYS A 227 -0.26 12.19 3.10
N LEU A 228 -0.22 12.53 4.39
CA LEU A 228 0.47 11.75 5.41
C LEU A 228 -0.44 10.75 6.12
N ALA A 229 -1.76 10.90 6.01
CA ALA A 229 -2.74 10.06 6.69
C ALA A 229 -2.66 8.56 6.30
N GLY A 230 -2.11 8.24 5.12
CA GLY A 230 -1.91 6.88 4.64
C GLY A 230 -0.57 6.25 5.00
N ILE A 231 0.35 7.01 5.59
CA ILE A 231 1.71 6.55 5.93
C ILE A 231 1.69 6.05 7.37
N GLY A 232 2.44 4.98 7.66
CA GLY A 232 2.48 4.37 8.99
C GLY A 232 3.86 3.81 9.35
N GLY A 233 3.93 3.29 10.57
CA GLY A 233 5.03 2.42 11.01
C GLY A 233 6.36 3.15 11.15
N LEU A 234 7.45 2.40 11.02
CA LEU A 234 8.79 2.96 11.17
C LEU A 234 9.12 3.99 10.07
N SER A 235 8.53 3.84 8.88
CA SER A 235 8.70 4.79 7.78
C SER A 235 8.13 6.18 8.12
N GLU A 236 6.98 6.23 8.81
CA GLU A 236 6.40 7.48 9.31
C GLU A 236 7.32 8.12 10.36
N PHE A 237 7.83 7.32 11.30
CA PHE A 237 8.74 7.81 12.34
C PHE A 237 10.05 8.35 11.78
N LEU A 238 10.63 7.69 10.78
CA LEU A 238 11.91 8.08 10.20
C LEU A 238 11.82 9.18 9.13
N GLY A 239 10.61 9.52 8.66
CA GLY A 239 10.47 10.51 7.58
C GLY A 239 10.95 10.03 6.24
N TRP A 240 11.00 8.70 6.04
CA TRP A 240 11.67 8.12 4.90
C TRP A 240 10.90 8.32 3.59
N THR A 241 9.58 8.48 3.67
CA THR A 241 8.72 8.55 2.48
C THR A 241 8.88 9.85 1.70
N ASP A 242 8.68 9.78 0.38
CA ASP A 242 8.81 10.94 -0.51
C ASP A 242 7.88 12.09 -0.11
N GLN A 243 6.69 11.76 0.40
CA GLN A 243 5.70 12.72 0.86
C GLN A 243 6.14 13.46 2.12
N GLN A 244 6.76 12.75 3.07
CA GLN A 244 7.32 13.37 4.27
C GLN A 244 8.52 14.24 3.93
N ARG A 245 9.37 13.82 2.98
CA ARG A 245 10.49 14.66 2.52
C ARG A 245 10.00 15.91 1.79
N ALA A 246 8.94 15.80 1.00
CA ALA A 246 8.31 16.95 0.34
C ALA A 246 7.68 17.92 1.35
N ALA A 247 7.01 17.41 2.39
CA ALA A 247 6.50 18.22 3.50
C ALA A 247 7.63 18.88 4.30
N ALA A 248 8.67 18.11 4.64
CA ALA A 248 9.85 18.59 5.35
C ALA A 248 10.59 19.70 4.58
N ALA A 249 10.64 19.61 3.25
CA ALA A 249 11.23 20.64 2.40
C ALA A 249 10.48 21.98 2.48
N LYS A 250 9.16 21.95 2.74
CA LYS A 250 8.35 23.16 2.95
C LYS A 250 8.53 23.77 4.35
N GLU A 251 8.71 22.92 5.37
CA GLU A 251 8.81 23.35 6.79
C GLU A 251 10.23 23.75 7.24
N GLY A 252 11.25 23.59 6.39
CA GLY A 252 12.59 24.13 6.60
C GLY A 252 13.54 23.26 7.45
N TRP A 253 14.57 23.89 8.04
CA TRP A 253 15.70 23.19 8.68
C TRP A 253 15.33 22.42 9.95
N GLY A 254 14.31 22.86 10.70
CA GLY A 254 13.89 22.21 11.94
C GLY A 254 13.48 20.75 11.73
N TYR A 255 12.80 20.48 10.61
CA TYR A 255 12.33 19.14 10.27
C TYR A 255 13.47 18.16 9.95
N ARG A 256 14.57 18.65 9.35
CA ARG A 256 15.77 17.86 9.06
C ARG A 256 16.53 17.49 10.34
N LEU A 257 16.57 18.40 11.32
CA LEU A 257 17.19 18.14 12.62
C LEU A 257 16.43 17.08 13.41
N VAL A 258 15.09 17.12 13.39
CA VAL A 258 14.25 16.10 14.06
C VAL A 258 14.55 14.71 13.51
N PHE A 259 14.65 14.52 12.19
CA PHE A 259 14.99 13.21 11.63
C PHE A 259 16.43 12.79 11.92
N SER A 260 17.37 13.73 11.89
CA SER A 260 18.77 13.45 12.26
C SER A 260 18.86 12.99 13.71
N ALA A 261 18.14 13.63 14.62
CA ALA A 261 18.05 13.23 16.03
C ALA A 261 17.40 11.86 16.21
N ARG A 262 16.31 11.55 15.47
CA ARG A 262 15.68 10.22 15.49
C ARG A 262 16.62 9.12 15.01
N MET A 263 17.38 9.38 13.94
CA MET A 263 18.41 8.45 13.45
C MET A 263 19.50 8.19 14.49
N VAL A 264 20.05 9.25 15.09
CA VAL A 264 21.05 9.12 16.17
C VAL A 264 20.49 8.33 17.34
N GLY A 265 19.25 8.62 17.76
CA GLY A 265 18.56 7.88 18.81
C GLY A 265 18.41 6.39 18.50
N LEU A 266 18.11 6.01 17.25
CA LEU A 266 18.05 4.61 16.83
C LEU A 266 19.41 3.91 16.89
N PHE A 267 20.49 4.59 16.48
CA PHE A 267 21.84 4.03 16.60
C PHE A 267 22.20 3.78 18.06
N LEU A 268 21.94 4.76 18.95
CA LEU A 268 22.19 4.60 20.38
C LEU A 268 21.36 3.46 20.99
N ALA A 269 20.10 3.31 20.57
CA ALA A 269 19.26 2.21 21.02
C ALA A 269 19.76 0.84 20.53
N ALA A 270 20.24 0.75 19.29
CA ALA A 270 20.81 -0.47 18.74
C ALA A 270 22.11 -0.86 19.47
N ASP A 271 22.99 0.10 19.74
CA ASP A 271 24.21 -0.11 20.50
C ASP A 271 23.91 -0.58 21.94
N ALA A 272 22.95 0.07 22.61
CA ALA A 272 22.52 -0.33 23.94
C ALA A 272 21.93 -1.76 23.96
N LEU A 273 21.12 -2.11 22.94
CA LEU A 273 20.56 -3.45 22.80
C LEU A 273 21.66 -4.49 22.54
N PHE A 274 22.65 -4.17 21.71
CA PHE A 274 23.79 -5.04 21.42
C PHE A 274 24.64 -5.31 22.68
N LEU A 275 24.98 -4.26 23.43
CA LEU A 275 25.70 -4.38 24.70
C LEU A 275 24.89 -5.17 25.74
N GLY A 276 23.59 -4.92 25.83
CA GLY A 276 22.68 -5.68 26.71
C GLY A 276 22.60 -7.15 26.35
N ALA A 277 22.52 -7.48 25.05
CA ALA A 277 22.50 -8.86 24.58
C ALA A 277 23.81 -9.61 24.89
N GLN A 278 24.96 -8.93 24.81
CA GLN A 278 26.24 -9.49 25.21
C GLN A 278 26.31 -9.80 26.70
N GLU A 279 25.78 -8.91 27.54
CA GLU A 279 25.73 -9.11 29.00
C GLU A 279 24.81 -10.27 29.38
N VAL A 280 23.62 -10.35 28.78
CA VAL A 280 22.68 -11.46 28.99
C VAL A 280 23.27 -12.79 28.48
N GLY A 281 23.96 -12.77 27.34
CA GLY A 281 24.65 -13.94 26.80
C GLY A 281 25.69 -14.50 27.76
N ARG A 282 26.49 -13.61 28.39
CA ARG A 282 27.45 -13.99 29.44
C ARG A 282 26.74 -14.57 30.66
N TYR A 283 25.69 -13.92 31.14
CA TYR A 283 24.92 -14.40 32.28
C TYR A 283 24.27 -15.79 32.07
N LEU A 284 23.75 -16.05 30.86
CA LEU A 284 23.19 -17.35 30.50
C LEU A 284 24.26 -18.45 30.37
N GLN A 285 25.49 -18.09 29.98
CA GLN A 285 26.61 -19.02 29.97
C GLN A 285 27.00 -19.43 31.40
N ASP A 286 27.05 -18.48 32.32
CA ASP A 286 27.37 -18.73 33.73
C ASP A 286 26.33 -19.65 34.41
N LEU A 287 25.03 -19.43 34.13
CA LEU A 287 23.94 -20.28 34.62
C LEU A 287 23.96 -21.70 34.03
N ARG A 288 24.54 -21.90 32.84
CA ARG A 288 24.64 -23.22 32.18
C ARG A 288 25.87 -24.01 32.64
N SER A 289 26.87 -23.32 33.19
CA SER A 289 28.09 -23.94 33.72
C SER A 289 27.97 -24.46 35.16
N HIS A 290 26.86 -24.18 35.84
CA HIS A 290 26.47 -24.73 37.14
C HIS A 290 25.44 -25.85 36.99
#